data_AF-A0A0Q8L922-F1
#
_entry.id   AF-A0A0Q8L922-F1
#
_cell.length_a   1.000
_cell.length_b   1.000
_cell.length_c   1.000
_cell.angle_alpha   90.00
_cell.angle_beta   90.00
_cell.angle_gamma   90.00
#
_symmetry.space_group_name_H-M   'P 1'
#
loop_
_entity.id
_entity.type
_entity.pdbx_description
1 polymer ?
#
loop_
_entity_poly.entity_id
_entity_poly.type
_entity_poly.pdbx_seq_one_letter_code
_entity_poly.pdbx_strand_id
1 'polypeptide(L)'
;MPALIQPPIFLDRFRDILRSRGETAVQSPETSLARRGGDELFYTPFEHVNPNARLAMVGITPGPEQLKLAYRTFGSRLKVGQEDEEIRLEAKKQAAFGGPSMRPNLLKMMRHFGLAGILGIRDEEQLWGDEAGLFHATSVIPHAAFRNSKMFAGSFDDVLRSDVFREGFERDFVSSLRLMSDRTLYIGLGPTPLAALDWCAKRGLIRGNQVLGAFAHPSTSGGSQVDVYLGLKSPEDLSVGDPVRRRLQFLQPAYARMKGATDAVRGKPSLALAPSPPQPNGAARASALGAPKPNMAANPPSEKTAGVHLSKEPMSNRDAGNPLRDLIQAEMDHDPRLLQHPDRRIGGTKKVVIYNTTNGRTLALDKTSNGKKPIWTRASDVGHDCFPRIAGEAYQAERGRNSNLNVPELKGLALSRFYPQTLDEAKTIIGFVCDRAAI
;
A
#
# COMPACT_ATOMS: atom_id res chain seq x y z
N MET A 1 33.78 4.28 26.34
CA MET A 1 32.51 4.33 25.58
C MET A 1 31.37 4.15 26.56
N PRO A 2 30.28 4.94 26.49
CA PRO A 2 29.11 4.66 27.32
C PRO A 2 28.58 3.25 27.00
N ALA A 3 28.06 2.55 28.00
CA ALA A 3 27.51 1.21 27.85
C ALA A 3 26.52 1.13 26.68
N LEU A 4 26.54 0.00 25.95
CA LEU A 4 25.71 -0.27 24.79
C LEU A 4 24.23 -0.33 25.20
N ILE A 5 23.51 0.78 25.03
CA ILE A 5 22.05 0.78 25.22
C ILE A 5 21.42 0.25 23.92
N GLN A 6 21.06 -1.03 23.91
CA GLN A 6 20.19 -1.60 22.88
C GLN A 6 18.80 -0.96 22.96
N PRO A 7 18.04 -0.89 21.86
CA PRO A 7 16.63 -0.50 21.93
C PRO A 7 15.90 -1.42 22.93
N PRO A 8 15.05 -0.87 23.80
CA PRO A 8 14.26 -1.68 24.72
C PRO A 8 13.33 -2.62 23.93
N ILE A 9 13.08 -3.79 24.49
CA ILE A 9 12.06 -4.72 24.01
C ILE A 9 10.87 -4.61 24.97
N PHE A 10 9.76 -4.07 24.49
CA PHE A 10 8.53 -3.89 25.25
C PHE A 10 7.55 -5.04 25.06
N LEU A 11 7.84 -6.02 24.19
CA LEU A 11 6.92 -7.11 23.89
C LEU A 11 6.37 -7.81 25.14
N ASP A 12 7.22 -8.11 26.14
CA ASP A 12 6.77 -8.78 27.37
C ASP A 12 5.76 -7.93 28.15
N ARG A 13 5.96 -6.61 28.22
CA ARG A 13 5.04 -5.68 28.86
C ARG A 13 3.66 -5.67 28.19
N PHE A 14 3.61 -5.82 26.86
CA PHE A 14 2.38 -5.72 26.08
C PHE A 14 1.87 -7.07 25.55
N ARG A 15 2.48 -8.19 25.95
CA ARG A 15 2.18 -9.53 25.44
C ARG A 15 0.72 -9.90 25.66
N ASP A 16 0.22 -9.68 26.87
CA ASP A 16 -1.14 -10.07 27.24
C ASP A 16 -2.20 -9.25 26.53
N ILE A 17 -1.98 -7.94 26.35
CA ILE A 17 -2.91 -7.07 25.62
C ILE A 17 -2.93 -7.41 24.13
N LEU A 18 -1.77 -7.68 23.53
CA LEU A 18 -1.68 -8.14 22.15
C LEU A 18 -2.39 -9.48 21.96
N ARG A 19 -2.12 -10.47 22.84
CA ARG A 19 -2.72 -11.80 22.79
C ARG A 19 -4.24 -11.77 22.97
N SER A 20 -4.75 -11.00 23.93
CA SER A 20 -6.18 -10.97 24.26
C SER A 20 -7.01 -10.17 23.25
N ARG A 21 -6.54 -8.97 22.88
CA ARG A 21 -7.33 -8.00 22.11
C ARG A 21 -6.89 -7.86 20.66
N GLY A 22 -5.68 -8.27 20.31
CA GLY A 22 -5.14 -8.17 18.94
C GLY A 22 -5.38 -6.78 18.34
N GLU A 23 -5.95 -6.73 17.14
CA GLU A 23 -6.25 -5.49 16.41
C GLU A 23 -7.06 -4.45 17.23
N THR A 24 -7.92 -4.88 18.16
CA THR A 24 -8.76 -3.98 18.97
C THR A 24 -8.00 -3.23 20.07
N ALA A 25 -6.72 -3.55 20.29
CA ALA A 25 -5.84 -2.84 21.22
C ALA A 25 -5.11 -1.66 20.58
N VAL A 26 -5.20 -1.47 19.26
CA VAL A 26 -4.55 -0.33 18.58
C VAL A 26 -5.04 0.99 19.21
N GLN A 27 -4.10 1.82 19.67
CA GLN A 27 -4.35 3.12 20.31
C GLN A 27 -5.18 3.04 21.61
N SER A 28 -5.26 1.86 22.23
CA SER A 28 -5.94 1.73 23.51
C SER A 28 -5.07 2.27 24.65
N PRO A 29 -5.64 2.77 25.77
CA PRO A 29 -4.86 3.28 26.90
C PRO A 29 -3.80 2.31 27.43
N GLU A 30 -4.08 1.00 27.36
CA GLU A 30 -3.21 -0.09 27.80
C GLU A 30 -1.95 -0.23 26.92
N THR A 31 -1.97 0.34 25.71
CA THR A 31 -0.81 0.35 24.80
C THR A 31 -0.02 1.66 24.87
N SER A 32 -0.39 2.59 25.75
CA SER A 32 0.31 3.87 25.89
C SER A 32 1.73 3.69 26.41
N LEU A 33 2.70 4.24 25.67
CA LEU A 33 4.10 4.34 26.06
C LEU A 33 4.38 5.68 26.76
N ALA A 34 3.82 6.77 26.23
CA ALA A 34 4.02 8.12 26.75
C ALA A 34 2.91 9.06 26.27
N ARG A 35 2.56 10.04 27.10
CA ARG A 35 1.60 11.10 26.78
C ARG A 35 1.97 12.40 27.50
N ARG A 36 2.12 13.51 26.76
CA ARG A 36 2.40 14.85 27.32
C ARG A 36 1.96 15.94 26.34
N GLY A 37 1.24 16.96 26.82
CA GLY A 37 0.98 18.17 26.04
C GLY A 37 0.26 17.96 24.70
N GLY A 38 -0.55 16.90 24.57
CA GLY A 38 -1.23 16.52 23.32
C GLY A 38 -0.44 15.56 22.44
N ASP A 39 0.83 15.29 22.73
CA ASP A 39 1.63 14.28 22.05
C ASP A 39 1.51 12.94 22.76
N GLU A 40 1.30 11.89 21.97
CA GLU A 40 0.97 10.54 22.44
C GLU A 40 1.76 9.51 21.64
N LEU A 41 2.27 8.50 22.34
CA LEU A 41 2.98 7.38 21.74
C LEU A 41 2.32 6.09 22.20
N PHE A 42 1.86 5.28 21.25
CA PHE A 42 1.31 3.95 21.53
C PHE A 42 2.24 2.88 21.00
N TYR A 43 2.42 1.82 21.78
CA TYR A 43 3.27 0.71 21.46
C TYR A 43 2.94 0.12 20.08
N THR A 44 3.97 -0.25 19.35
CA THR A 44 3.87 -0.99 18.10
C THR A 44 5.00 -2.00 18.10
N PRO A 45 4.71 -3.29 17.87
CA PRO A 45 5.70 -4.36 18.04
C PRO A 45 6.64 -4.44 16.82
N PHE A 46 7.36 -3.35 16.53
CA PHE A 46 8.32 -3.19 15.43
C PHE A 46 9.78 -3.05 15.91
N GLU A 47 10.05 -3.57 17.10
CA GLU A 47 11.33 -3.42 17.80
C GLU A 47 12.45 -4.27 17.22
N HIS A 48 12.12 -5.32 16.45
CA HIS A 48 13.12 -6.16 15.80
C HIS A 48 14.02 -5.34 14.88
N VAL A 49 15.33 -5.53 14.97
CA VAL A 49 16.30 -4.93 14.07
C VAL A 49 16.88 -6.01 13.17
N ASN A 50 16.95 -5.73 11.87
CA ASN A 50 17.56 -6.65 10.91
C ASN A 50 19.00 -6.19 10.67
N PRO A 51 20.00 -6.76 11.37
CA PRO A 51 21.39 -6.31 11.27
C PRO A 51 22.00 -6.59 9.90
N ASN A 52 21.43 -7.53 9.14
CA ASN A 52 21.92 -7.98 7.83
C ASN A 52 21.34 -7.16 6.67
N ALA A 53 20.46 -6.20 6.93
CA ALA A 53 19.85 -5.42 5.89
C ALA A 53 20.90 -4.61 5.11
N ARG A 54 20.79 -4.63 3.78
CA ARG A 54 21.59 -3.77 2.89
C ARG A 54 20.84 -2.49 2.53
N LEU A 55 19.51 -2.49 2.66
CA LEU A 55 18.65 -1.35 2.42
C LEU A 55 17.69 -1.14 3.59
N ALA A 56 17.70 0.07 4.16
CA ALA A 56 16.76 0.52 5.16
C ALA A 56 15.85 1.64 4.59
N MET A 57 14.54 1.42 4.65
CA MET A 57 13.52 2.42 4.33
C MET A 57 12.96 3.01 5.61
N VAL A 58 12.93 4.35 5.70
CA VAL A 58 12.54 5.06 6.91
C VAL A 58 11.30 5.91 6.66
N GLY A 59 10.19 5.58 7.32
CA GLY A 59 8.96 6.37 7.38
C GLY A 59 8.95 7.36 8.55
N ILE A 60 7.83 8.06 8.77
CA ILE A 60 7.67 8.98 9.91
C ILE A 60 7.28 8.19 11.17
N THR A 61 6.15 7.49 11.08
CA THR A 61 5.55 6.63 12.11
C THR A 61 4.77 5.54 11.38
N PRO A 62 4.58 4.34 11.99
CA PRO A 62 3.69 3.32 11.44
C PRO A 62 2.30 3.85 11.09
N GLY A 63 1.85 3.57 9.87
CA GLY A 63 0.53 3.95 9.39
C GLY A 63 -0.60 3.08 9.96
N PRO A 64 -1.87 3.50 9.87
CA PRO A 64 -3.00 2.77 10.46
C PRO A 64 -3.12 1.30 10.02
N GLU A 65 -2.90 1.02 8.74
CA GLU A 65 -2.95 -0.35 8.21
C GLU A 65 -1.77 -1.19 8.68
N GLN A 66 -0.58 -0.59 8.85
CA GLN A 66 0.58 -1.27 9.44
C GLN A 66 0.32 -1.63 10.90
N LEU A 67 -0.30 -0.72 11.66
CA LEU A 67 -0.67 -0.95 13.06
C LEU A 67 -1.66 -2.10 13.22
N LYS A 68 -2.76 -2.06 12.47
CA LYS A 68 -3.78 -3.12 12.50
C LYS A 68 -3.18 -4.47 12.15
N LEU A 69 -2.39 -4.52 11.08
CA LEU A 69 -1.73 -5.74 10.62
C LEU A 69 -0.77 -6.29 11.68
N ALA A 70 0.08 -5.43 12.26
CA ALA A 70 1.01 -5.83 13.32
C ALA A 70 0.28 -6.41 14.52
N TYR A 71 -0.73 -5.71 15.04
CA TYR A 71 -1.50 -6.16 16.21
C TYR A 71 -2.28 -7.44 15.94
N ARG A 72 -2.85 -7.60 14.75
CA ARG A 72 -3.54 -8.83 14.33
C ARG A 72 -2.57 -10.01 14.24
N THR A 73 -1.41 -9.81 13.61
CA THR A 73 -0.38 -10.85 13.46
C THR A 73 0.15 -11.26 14.83
N PHE A 74 0.59 -10.33 15.67
CA PHE A 74 1.03 -10.64 17.02
C PHE A 74 -0.07 -11.32 17.84
N GLY A 75 -1.30 -10.80 17.84
CA GLY A 75 -2.39 -11.39 18.61
C GLY A 75 -2.72 -12.82 18.18
N SER A 76 -2.78 -13.09 16.88
CA SER A 76 -3.03 -14.46 16.37
C SER A 76 -1.89 -15.43 16.68
N ARG A 77 -0.62 -15.00 16.55
CA ARG A 77 0.54 -15.88 16.76
C ARG A 77 0.83 -16.16 18.24
N LEU A 78 0.66 -15.15 19.10
CA LEU A 78 0.76 -15.32 20.55
C LEU A 78 -0.29 -16.29 21.11
N LYS A 79 -1.48 -16.39 20.49
CA LYS A 79 -2.53 -17.35 20.90
C LYS A 79 -2.14 -18.80 20.64
N VAL A 80 -1.36 -19.06 19.60
CA VAL A 80 -0.92 -20.42 19.23
C VAL A 80 0.46 -20.76 19.81
N GLY A 81 1.02 -19.92 20.68
CA GLY A 81 2.28 -20.17 21.36
C GLY A 81 3.51 -20.11 20.44
N GLN A 82 3.44 -19.37 19.34
CA GLN A 82 4.58 -19.21 18.44
C GLN A 82 5.71 -18.40 19.12
N GLU A 83 6.96 -18.76 18.82
CA GLU A 83 8.15 -18.10 19.36
C GLU A 83 8.25 -16.64 18.89
N ASP A 84 8.65 -15.75 19.81
CA ASP A 84 8.67 -14.29 19.58
C ASP A 84 9.44 -13.88 18.34
N GLU A 85 10.59 -14.51 18.09
CA GLU A 85 11.45 -14.15 16.97
C GLU A 85 10.78 -14.45 15.63
N GLU A 86 10.02 -15.54 15.55
CA GLU A 86 9.25 -15.89 14.36
C GLU A 86 8.08 -14.92 14.14
N ILE A 87 7.38 -14.54 15.22
CA ILE A 87 6.30 -13.54 15.16
C ILE A 87 6.84 -12.20 14.66
N ARG A 88 8.01 -11.77 15.16
CA ARG A 88 8.67 -10.52 14.77
C ARG A 88 9.08 -10.56 13.29
N LEU A 89 9.66 -11.66 12.83
CA LEU A 89 10.05 -11.84 11.44
C LEU A 89 8.83 -11.76 10.51
N GLU A 90 7.74 -12.44 10.88
CA GLU A 90 6.50 -12.45 10.11
C GLU A 90 5.83 -11.06 10.08
N ALA A 91 5.73 -10.40 11.24
CA ALA A 91 5.17 -9.06 11.32
C ALA A 91 5.96 -8.06 10.48
N LYS A 92 7.29 -8.20 10.39
CA LYS A 92 8.12 -7.35 9.53
C LYS A 92 7.87 -7.60 8.04
N LYS A 93 7.83 -8.85 7.59
CA LYS A 93 7.51 -9.17 6.18
C LYS A 93 6.21 -8.51 5.75
N GLN A 94 5.23 -8.53 6.65
CA GLN A 94 3.90 -7.97 6.41
C GLN A 94 3.85 -6.43 6.54
N ALA A 95 4.60 -5.84 7.49
CA ALA A 95 4.57 -4.40 7.77
C ALA A 95 5.51 -3.55 6.90
N ALA A 96 6.43 -4.18 6.15
CA ALA A 96 7.50 -3.51 5.42
C ALA A 96 7.00 -2.71 4.20
N PHE A 97 6.30 -1.58 4.39
CA PHE A 97 5.77 -0.70 3.33
C PHE A 97 5.09 -1.41 2.14
N GLY A 98 4.63 -2.64 2.35
CA GLY A 98 4.27 -3.60 1.30
C GLY A 98 2.78 -3.57 0.94
N GLY A 99 2.01 -2.69 1.57
CA GLY A 99 0.58 -2.56 1.32
C GLY A 99 0.26 -2.13 -0.12
N PRO A 100 -0.93 -2.45 -0.64
CA PRO A 100 -1.33 -2.16 -2.02
C PRO A 100 -1.31 -0.66 -2.36
N SER A 101 -1.40 0.22 -1.35
CA SER A 101 -1.36 1.68 -1.50
C SER A 101 0.05 2.27 -1.57
N MET A 102 1.10 1.51 -1.24
CA MET A 102 2.49 2.02 -1.19
C MET A 102 3.43 1.21 -2.08
N ARG A 103 3.33 -0.12 -2.07
CA ARG A 103 4.27 -1.02 -2.76
C ARG A 103 4.44 -0.72 -4.25
N PRO A 104 3.39 -0.47 -5.05
CA PRO A 104 3.57 -0.19 -6.48
C PRO A 104 4.41 1.06 -6.76
N ASN A 105 4.18 2.14 -5.99
CA ASN A 105 4.95 3.38 -6.12
C ASN A 105 6.37 3.24 -5.58
N LEU A 106 6.54 2.48 -4.50
CA LEU A 106 7.84 2.19 -3.95
C LEU A 106 8.69 1.40 -4.97
N LEU A 107 8.16 0.30 -5.52
CA LEU A 107 8.82 -0.47 -6.59
C LEU A 107 9.13 0.41 -7.80
N LYS A 108 8.20 1.28 -8.21
CA LYS A 108 8.40 2.22 -9.32
C LYS A 108 9.63 3.12 -9.10
N MET A 109 9.77 3.71 -7.91
CA MET A 109 10.92 4.54 -7.59
C MET A 109 12.20 3.71 -7.42
N MET A 110 12.14 2.56 -6.77
CA MET A 110 13.32 1.71 -6.59
C MET A 110 13.89 1.21 -7.93
N ARG A 111 13.01 0.81 -8.86
CA ARG A 111 13.37 0.45 -10.24
C ARG A 111 13.95 1.64 -11.01
N HIS A 112 13.37 2.83 -10.86
CA HIS A 112 13.89 4.04 -11.51
C HIS A 112 15.33 4.34 -11.10
N PHE A 113 15.66 4.19 -9.82
CA PHE A 113 17.02 4.33 -9.30
C PHE A 113 17.83 3.02 -9.36
N GLY A 114 17.28 1.99 -10.02
CA GLY A 114 17.75 0.60 -10.13
C GLY A 114 18.52 0.11 -8.91
N LEU A 115 17.79 0.00 -7.80
CA LEU A 115 18.33 -0.52 -6.55
C LEU A 115 18.65 -2.01 -6.66
N ALA A 116 18.00 -2.76 -7.56
CA ALA A 116 18.31 -4.17 -7.80
C ALA A 116 19.80 -4.39 -8.08
N GLY A 117 20.38 -3.58 -8.99
CA GLY A 117 21.82 -3.65 -9.31
C GLY A 117 22.73 -3.26 -8.14
N ILE A 118 22.32 -2.30 -7.31
CA ILE A 118 23.08 -1.90 -6.11
C ILE A 118 23.07 -3.03 -5.07
N LEU A 119 21.93 -3.71 -4.93
CA LEU A 119 21.72 -4.79 -3.98
C LEU A 119 22.18 -6.15 -4.50
N GLY A 120 22.52 -6.28 -5.78
CA GLY A 120 22.90 -7.56 -6.39
C GLY A 120 21.74 -8.56 -6.47
N ILE A 121 20.51 -8.07 -6.57
CA ILE A 121 19.29 -8.88 -6.74
C ILE A 121 18.73 -8.70 -8.15
N ARG A 122 17.84 -9.59 -8.58
CA ARG A 122 17.30 -9.58 -9.96
C ARG A 122 16.18 -8.55 -10.14
N ASP A 123 15.33 -8.40 -9.12
CA ASP A 123 14.22 -7.45 -9.12
C ASP A 123 13.96 -6.96 -7.69
N GLU A 124 13.61 -5.68 -7.55
CA GLU A 124 13.33 -5.06 -6.25
C GLU A 124 12.14 -5.70 -5.51
N GLU A 125 11.27 -6.40 -6.22
CA GLU A 125 10.17 -7.16 -5.65
C GLU A 125 10.63 -8.31 -4.74
N GLN A 126 11.84 -8.84 -4.97
CA GLN A 126 12.40 -9.90 -4.12
C GLN A 126 12.60 -9.45 -2.66
N LEU A 127 12.66 -8.13 -2.38
CA LEU A 127 12.76 -7.59 -1.02
C LEU A 127 11.52 -7.85 -0.15
N TRP A 128 10.42 -8.31 -0.76
CA TRP A 128 9.22 -8.78 -0.06
C TRP A 128 9.05 -10.30 -0.11
N GLY A 129 10.03 -11.02 -0.67
CA GLY A 129 10.03 -12.47 -0.82
C GLY A 129 11.41 -13.03 -0.46
N ASP A 130 12.05 -13.70 -1.43
CA ASP A 130 13.29 -14.45 -1.25
C ASP A 130 14.45 -13.63 -0.65
N GLU A 131 14.48 -12.32 -0.92
CA GLU A 131 15.54 -11.39 -0.50
C GLU A 131 15.09 -10.46 0.64
N ALA A 132 14.04 -10.83 1.39
CA ALA A 132 13.54 -10.03 2.51
C ALA A 132 14.59 -9.77 3.59
N GLY A 133 15.61 -10.64 3.72
CA GLY A 133 16.75 -10.45 4.63
C GLY A 133 17.61 -9.22 4.28
N LEU A 134 17.57 -8.73 3.04
CA LEU A 134 18.29 -7.52 2.64
C LEU A 134 17.55 -6.22 2.99
N PHE A 135 16.29 -6.31 3.41
CA PHE A 135 15.41 -5.17 3.60
C PHE A 135 15.10 -4.91 5.08
N HIS A 136 15.11 -3.64 5.46
CA HIS A 136 14.67 -3.18 6.76
C HIS A 136 13.71 -2.00 6.61
N ALA A 137 12.45 -2.20 6.98
CA ALA A 137 11.50 -1.11 7.12
C ALA A 137 11.46 -0.64 8.59
N THR A 138 11.54 0.67 8.78
CA THR A 138 11.41 1.32 10.09
C THR A 138 10.83 2.73 9.95
N SER A 139 10.68 3.44 11.05
CA SER A 139 10.20 4.82 11.10
C SER A 139 11.04 5.66 12.06
N VAL A 140 11.10 6.97 11.83
CA VAL A 140 11.75 7.93 12.76
C VAL A 140 11.20 7.75 14.18
N ILE A 141 9.89 7.54 14.29
CA ILE A 141 9.24 7.11 15.52
C ILE A 141 8.72 5.68 15.26
N PRO A 142 9.40 4.62 15.75
CA PRO A 142 9.02 3.23 15.46
C PRO A 142 7.68 2.79 16.05
N HIS A 143 7.16 3.56 17.01
CA HIS A 143 5.86 3.37 17.64
C HIS A 143 4.82 4.37 17.09
N ALA A 144 3.54 4.11 17.33
CA ALA A 144 2.45 4.91 16.77
C ALA A 144 2.37 6.29 17.43
N ALA A 145 2.79 7.34 16.71
CA ALA A 145 2.82 8.71 17.20
C ALA A 145 1.56 9.51 16.82
N PHE A 146 0.98 10.22 17.78
CA PHE A 146 -0.19 11.08 17.59
C PHE A 146 0.04 12.45 18.22
N ARG A 147 -0.46 13.49 17.57
CA ARG A 147 -0.56 14.85 18.10
C ARG A 147 -2.01 15.29 18.06
N ASN A 148 -2.56 15.63 19.22
CA ASN A 148 -3.97 15.99 19.38
C ASN A 148 -4.89 14.93 18.74
N SER A 149 -4.63 13.66 19.07
CA SER A 149 -5.37 12.49 18.57
C SER A 149 -5.35 12.27 17.05
N LYS A 150 -4.49 12.99 16.31
CA LYS A 150 -4.24 12.77 14.88
C LYS A 150 -2.89 12.11 14.69
N MET A 151 -2.80 11.14 13.78
CA MET A 151 -1.53 10.49 13.43
C MET A 151 -0.51 11.56 13.06
N PHE A 152 0.68 11.46 13.65
CA PHE A 152 1.74 12.44 13.44
C PHE A 152 2.26 12.39 12.00
N ALA A 153 2.29 13.55 11.35
CA ALA A 153 2.84 13.74 10.00
C ALA A 153 3.64 15.05 9.91
N GLY A 154 4.20 15.51 11.04
CA GLY A 154 4.92 16.76 11.17
C GLY A 154 6.37 16.70 10.67
N SER A 155 7.07 17.81 10.81
CA SER A 155 8.48 17.95 10.45
C SER A 155 9.40 17.22 11.44
N PHE A 156 10.67 17.05 11.11
CA PHE A 156 11.63 16.50 12.06
C PHE A 156 11.93 17.48 13.22
N ASP A 157 11.82 18.78 12.99
CA ASP A 157 11.91 19.76 14.08
C ASP A 157 10.75 19.59 15.08
N ASP A 158 9.56 19.22 14.61
CA ASP A 158 8.42 18.90 15.47
C ASP A 158 8.64 17.64 16.31
N VAL A 159 9.45 16.68 15.80
CA VAL A 159 9.90 15.51 16.57
C VAL A 159 10.84 15.96 17.67
N LEU A 160 11.84 16.80 17.36
CA LEU A 160 12.85 17.25 18.33
C LEU A 160 12.32 18.20 19.40
N ARG A 161 11.27 18.99 19.10
CA ARG A 161 10.63 19.90 20.07
C ARG A 161 9.71 19.19 21.07
N SER A 162 9.27 17.97 20.75
CA SER A 162 8.40 17.17 21.61
C SER A 162 9.24 16.24 22.46
N ASP A 163 9.17 16.35 23.79
CA ASP A 163 9.87 15.42 24.68
C ASP A 163 9.46 13.96 24.38
N VAL A 164 8.16 13.72 24.17
CA VAL A 164 7.60 12.38 23.91
C VAL A 164 8.16 11.79 22.62
N PHE A 165 8.15 12.56 21.52
CA PHE A 165 8.63 12.05 20.23
C PHE A 165 10.15 12.00 20.17
N ARG A 166 10.85 12.95 20.79
CA ARG A 166 12.31 12.97 20.86
C ARG A 166 12.83 11.79 21.66
N GLU A 167 12.27 11.52 22.83
CA GLU A 167 12.64 10.36 23.64
C GLU A 167 12.42 9.06 22.86
N GLY A 168 11.26 8.90 22.17
CA GLY A 168 11.02 7.72 21.32
C GLY A 168 12.01 7.62 20.15
N PHE A 169 12.30 8.72 19.45
CA PHE A 169 13.29 8.76 18.38
C PHE A 169 14.69 8.36 18.86
N GLU A 170 15.16 8.94 19.97
CA GLU A 170 16.50 8.69 20.50
C GLU A 170 16.61 7.27 21.11
N ARG A 171 15.59 6.83 21.85
CA ARG A 171 15.53 5.52 22.51
C ARG A 171 15.39 4.38 21.53
N ASP A 172 14.57 4.53 20.49
CA ASP A 172 14.17 3.41 19.61
C ASP A 172 14.89 3.48 18.26
N PHE A 173 14.78 4.60 17.54
CA PHE A 173 15.36 4.72 16.20
C PHE A 173 16.89 4.88 16.26
N VAL A 174 17.40 5.84 17.02
CA VAL A 174 18.85 6.12 17.09
C VAL A 174 19.63 4.93 17.66
N SER A 175 19.12 4.28 18.70
CA SER A 175 19.76 3.08 19.26
C SER A 175 19.79 1.93 18.24
N SER A 176 18.72 1.75 17.45
CA SER A 176 18.66 0.70 16.41
C SER A 176 19.71 0.87 15.32
N LEU A 177 20.10 2.11 14.97
CA LEU A 177 21.12 2.37 13.94
C LEU A 177 22.47 1.75 14.28
N ARG A 178 22.79 1.59 15.57
CA ARG A 178 24.05 0.99 16.03
C ARG A 178 24.10 -0.53 15.80
N LEU A 179 22.95 -1.16 15.62
CA LEU A 179 22.82 -2.59 15.35
C LEU A 179 22.84 -2.90 13.84
N MET A 180 22.69 -1.88 13.00
CA MET A 180 22.68 -2.04 11.54
C MET A 180 24.09 -2.23 11.00
N SER A 181 24.22 -3.05 9.95
CA SER A 181 25.49 -3.20 9.23
C SER A 181 26.00 -1.84 8.72
N ASP A 182 27.32 -1.67 8.74
CA ASP A 182 27.98 -0.52 8.13
C ASP A 182 27.72 -0.43 6.62
N ARG A 183 27.33 -1.54 5.96
CA ARG A 183 26.96 -1.61 4.55
C ARG A 183 25.52 -1.19 4.27
N THR A 184 24.71 -0.94 5.30
CA THR A 184 23.31 -0.53 5.14
C THR A 184 23.23 0.82 4.45
N LEU A 185 22.44 0.90 3.39
CA LEU A 185 22.05 2.15 2.73
C LEU A 185 20.66 2.58 3.22
N TYR A 186 20.48 3.88 3.47
CA TYR A 186 19.25 4.45 4.02
C TYR A 186 18.55 5.33 3.00
N ILE A 187 17.23 5.16 2.89
CA ILE A 187 16.34 6.00 2.10
C ILE A 187 15.18 6.47 2.99
N GLY A 188 14.98 7.78 3.06
CA GLY A 188 13.81 8.38 3.70
C GLY A 188 12.58 8.36 2.79
N LEU A 189 11.40 8.19 3.37
CA LEU A 189 10.11 8.33 2.66
C LEU A 189 9.52 9.72 2.90
N GLY A 190 10.10 10.73 2.27
CA GLY A 190 9.71 12.14 2.40
C GLY A 190 10.69 13.01 3.21
N PRO A 191 10.32 14.27 3.51
CA PRO A 191 11.23 15.25 4.11
C PRO A 191 11.61 14.94 5.56
N THR A 192 10.65 14.53 6.38
CA THR A 192 10.89 14.26 7.81
C THR A 192 11.89 13.13 8.03
N PRO A 193 11.76 11.95 7.38
CA PRO A 193 12.76 10.89 7.53
C PRO A 193 14.13 11.27 6.95
N LEU A 194 14.17 12.05 5.87
CA LEU A 194 15.45 12.54 5.34
C LEU A 194 16.18 13.42 6.35
N ALA A 195 15.47 14.36 6.96
CA ALA A 195 16.03 15.26 7.97
C ALA A 195 16.53 14.49 9.20
N ALA A 196 15.80 13.45 9.62
CA ALA A 196 16.23 12.57 10.71
C ALA A 196 17.53 11.81 10.37
N LEU A 197 17.61 11.24 9.16
CA LEU A 197 18.81 10.55 8.68
C LEU A 197 20.01 11.51 8.57
N ASP A 198 19.81 12.70 8.04
CA ASP A 198 20.85 13.74 7.95
C ASP A 198 21.30 14.21 9.34
N TRP A 199 20.38 14.32 10.29
CA TRP A 199 20.71 14.64 11.68
C TRP A 199 21.57 13.54 12.32
N CYS A 200 21.27 12.27 12.05
CA CYS A 200 22.07 11.14 12.51
C CYS A 200 23.46 11.13 11.87
N ALA A 201 23.54 11.39 10.56
CA ALA A 201 24.80 11.45 9.83
C ALA A 201 25.70 12.58 10.34
N LYS A 202 25.14 13.78 10.58
CA LYS A 202 25.88 14.93 11.15
C LYS A 202 26.46 14.66 12.53
N ARG A 203 25.88 13.71 13.27
CA ARG A 203 26.34 13.28 14.61
C ARG A 203 27.26 12.06 14.58
N GLY A 204 27.61 11.57 13.39
CA GLY A 204 28.47 10.39 13.23
C GLY A 204 27.81 9.08 13.68
N LEU A 205 26.47 9.06 13.80
CA LEU A 205 25.73 7.84 14.16
C LEU A 205 25.63 6.85 12.99
N ILE A 206 25.64 7.39 11.77
CA ILE A 206 25.77 6.68 10.49
C ILE A 206 26.68 7.50 9.57
N ARG A 207 27.28 6.87 8.55
CA ARG A 207 28.10 7.60 7.58
C ARG A 207 27.22 8.37 6.60
N GLY A 208 27.62 9.58 6.23
CA GLY A 208 26.85 10.39 5.28
C GLY A 208 26.64 9.70 3.92
N ASN A 209 27.62 8.91 3.47
CA ASN A 209 27.52 8.14 2.23
C ASN A 209 26.58 6.92 2.30
N GLN A 210 26.09 6.56 3.49
CA GLN A 210 25.01 5.57 3.64
C GLN A 210 23.63 6.19 3.40
N VAL A 211 23.48 7.52 3.50
CA VAL A 211 22.19 8.20 3.29
C VAL A 211 22.05 8.59 1.83
N LEU A 212 21.37 7.75 1.04
CA LEU A 212 21.19 7.97 -0.40
C LEU A 212 20.32 9.20 -0.68
N GLY A 213 19.37 9.49 0.20
CA GLY A 213 18.43 10.59 0.05
C GLY A 213 17.03 10.18 0.46
N ALA A 214 16.04 10.70 -0.25
CA ALA A 214 14.66 10.36 0.00
C ALA A 214 13.86 10.20 -1.28
N PHE A 215 12.90 9.29 -1.20
CA PHE A 215 11.82 9.18 -2.17
C PHE A 215 10.71 10.18 -1.87
N ALA A 216 9.94 10.49 -2.90
CA ALA A 216 8.58 10.96 -2.70
C ALA A 216 7.82 9.99 -1.80
N HIS A 217 6.95 10.47 -0.92
CA HIS A 217 6.15 9.57 -0.09
C HIS A 217 5.29 8.65 -1.01
N PRO A 218 5.34 7.32 -0.86
CA PRO A 218 4.83 6.40 -1.88
C PRO A 218 3.31 6.18 -1.82
N SER A 219 2.61 6.75 -0.84
CA SER A 219 1.14 6.63 -0.73
C SER A 219 0.41 7.12 -1.99
N THR A 220 -0.55 6.34 -2.47
CA THR A 220 -1.49 6.75 -3.53
C THR A 220 -2.31 7.98 -3.18
N SER A 221 -2.53 8.30 -1.90
CA SER A 221 -3.16 9.56 -1.48
C SER A 221 -2.33 10.80 -1.81
N GLY A 222 -1.06 10.63 -2.18
CA GLY A 222 -0.16 11.69 -2.60
C GLY A 222 -0.49 12.29 -3.97
N GLY A 223 -1.41 11.69 -4.73
CA GLY A 223 -1.74 12.13 -6.08
C GLY A 223 -0.60 11.87 -7.07
N SER A 224 -0.35 12.82 -7.98
CA SER A 224 0.66 12.69 -9.04
C SER A 224 2.12 12.89 -8.58
N GLN A 225 2.36 13.04 -7.28
CA GLN A 225 3.68 13.36 -6.72
C GLN A 225 4.79 12.39 -7.14
N VAL A 226 4.50 11.07 -7.19
CA VAL A 226 5.52 10.08 -7.58
C VAL A 226 5.86 10.23 -9.06
N ASP A 227 4.85 10.49 -9.91
CA ASP A 227 5.07 10.70 -11.34
C ASP A 227 5.86 11.98 -11.59
N VAL A 228 5.55 13.06 -10.87
CA VAL A 228 6.29 14.32 -10.92
C VAL A 228 7.72 14.14 -10.41
N TYR A 229 7.91 13.44 -9.29
CA TYR A 229 9.22 13.13 -8.73
C TYR A 229 10.11 12.34 -9.70
N LEU A 230 9.53 11.43 -10.47
CA LEU A 230 10.23 10.63 -11.47
C LEU A 230 10.33 11.30 -12.85
N GLY A 231 9.78 12.50 -13.02
CA GLY A 231 9.75 13.21 -14.31
C GLY A 231 8.81 12.58 -15.35
N LEU A 232 7.90 11.69 -14.94
CA LEU A 232 6.88 11.07 -15.80
C LEU A 232 5.68 11.99 -16.04
N LYS A 233 5.53 13.02 -15.20
CA LYS A 233 4.59 14.12 -15.36
C LYS A 233 5.34 15.42 -15.14
N SER A 234 5.19 16.37 -16.07
CA SER A 234 5.83 17.66 -15.94
C SER A 234 5.14 18.49 -14.83
N PRO A 235 5.89 19.25 -14.00
CA PRO A 235 5.32 20.21 -13.07
C PRO A 235 4.45 21.29 -13.73
N GLU A 236 4.73 21.63 -14.99
CA GLU A 236 3.99 22.60 -15.80
C GLU A 236 2.57 22.09 -16.12
N ASP A 237 2.39 20.77 -16.24
CA ASP A 237 1.10 20.11 -16.47
C ASP A 237 0.19 20.04 -15.22
N LEU A 238 0.65 20.55 -14.07
CA LEU A 238 -0.14 20.58 -12.85
C LEU A 238 -1.11 21.76 -12.88
N SER A 239 -2.37 21.56 -12.45
CA SER A 239 -3.29 22.68 -12.27
C SER A 239 -2.78 23.61 -11.17
N VAL A 240 -3.18 24.89 -11.18
CA VAL A 240 -2.74 25.90 -10.19
C VAL A 240 -3.02 25.46 -8.75
N GLY A 241 -4.13 24.76 -8.53
CA GLY A 241 -4.54 24.24 -7.22
C GLY A 241 -3.96 22.88 -6.84
N ASP A 242 -3.13 22.25 -7.69
CA ASP A 242 -2.59 20.92 -7.42
C ASP A 242 -1.65 20.97 -6.19
N PRO A 243 -1.91 20.19 -5.13
CA PRO A 243 -1.08 20.21 -3.92
C PRO A 243 0.37 19.78 -4.16
N VAL A 244 0.67 19.06 -5.26
CA VAL A 244 2.03 18.66 -5.62
C VAL A 244 2.91 19.86 -5.96
N ARG A 245 2.34 20.97 -6.46
CA ARG A 245 3.11 22.21 -6.74
C ARG A 245 3.87 22.70 -5.51
N ARG A 246 3.23 22.68 -4.34
CA ARG A 246 3.85 23.08 -3.06
C ARG A 246 4.93 22.10 -2.58
N ARG A 247 4.95 20.88 -3.12
CA ARG A 247 5.90 19.83 -2.75
C ARG A 247 7.14 19.83 -3.65
N LEU A 248 7.13 20.52 -4.78
CA LEU A 248 8.25 20.59 -5.73
C LEU A 248 9.55 21.05 -5.06
N GLN A 249 9.46 21.99 -4.11
CA GLN A 249 10.58 22.48 -3.30
C GLN A 249 11.35 21.36 -2.57
N PHE A 250 10.69 20.23 -2.29
CA PHE A 250 11.31 19.04 -1.73
C PHE A 250 11.60 17.99 -2.81
N LEU A 251 10.63 17.73 -3.69
CA LEU A 251 10.72 16.62 -4.66
C LEU A 251 11.92 16.76 -5.60
N GLN A 252 12.19 17.96 -6.12
CA GLN A 252 13.26 18.19 -7.08
C GLN A 252 14.66 18.01 -6.44
N PRO A 253 15.00 18.66 -5.30
CA PRO A 253 16.26 18.38 -4.61
C PRO A 253 16.40 16.94 -4.14
N ALA A 254 15.32 16.31 -3.66
CA ALA A 254 15.35 14.91 -3.23
C ALA A 254 15.66 13.96 -4.40
N TYR A 255 15.12 14.24 -5.59
CA TYR A 255 15.43 13.48 -6.80
C TYR A 255 16.91 13.63 -7.19
N ALA A 256 17.41 14.87 -7.25
CA ALA A 256 18.80 15.14 -7.61
C ALA A 256 19.78 14.44 -6.65
N ARG A 257 19.49 14.47 -5.34
CA ARG A 257 20.27 13.75 -4.33
C ARG A 257 20.23 12.25 -4.54
N MET A 258 19.06 11.65 -4.70
CA MET A 258 18.93 10.22 -4.94
C MET A 258 19.71 9.79 -6.18
N LYS A 259 19.57 10.55 -7.28
CA LYS A 259 20.29 10.27 -8.52
C LYS A 259 21.81 10.28 -8.31
N GLY A 260 22.34 11.37 -7.76
CA GLY A 260 23.78 11.53 -7.51
C GLY A 260 24.33 10.45 -6.58
N ALA A 261 23.59 10.11 -5.51
CA ALA A 261 24.02 9.07 -4.57
C ALA A 261 24.02 7.67 -5.21
N THR A 262 22.98 7.31 -5.96
CA THR A 262 22.92 6.00 -6.62
C THR A 262 23.95 5.86 -7.75
N ASP A 263 24.21 6.94 -8.50
CA ASP A 263 25.26 6.96 -9.52
C ASP A 263 26.64 6.78 -8.87
N ALA A 264 26.90 7.45 -7.74
CA ALA A 264 28.14 7.32 -6.98
C ALA A 264 28.34 5.91 -6.38
N VAL A 265 27.27 5.22 -5.98
CA VAL A 265 27.36 3.83 -5.50
C VAL A 265 27.67 2.88 -6.64
N ARG A 266 27.05 3.05 -7.81
CA ARG A 266 27.29 2.21 -9.01
C ARG A 266 28.66 2.42 -9.63
N GLY A 267 29.20 3.65 -9.57
CA GLY A 267 30.51 4.00 -10.11
C GLY A 267 31.69 3.45 -9.31
N LYS A 268 31.47 2.84 -8.14
CA LYS A 268 32.54 2.18 -7.37
C LYS A 268 32.77 0.78 -7.92
N PRO A 269 34.02 0.39 -8.25
CA PRO A 269 34.30 -0.98 -8.66
C PRO A 269 33.87 -1.94 -7.54
N SER A 270 33.05 -2.91 -7.91
CA SER A 270 32.65 -4.01 -7.05
C SER A 270 33.91 -4.73 -6.55
N LEU A 271 34.25 -4.57 -5.27
CA LEU A 271 35.05 -5.57 -4.57
C LEU A 271 34.20 -6.83 -4.58
N ALA A 272 34.54 -7.75 -5.48
CA ALA A 272 33.82 -8.98 -5.74
C ALA A 272 33.36 -9.64 -4.43
N LEU A 273 32.04 -9.73 -4.26
CA LEU A 273 31.46 -10.60 -3.25
C LEU A 273 31.91 -12.03 -3.59
N ALA A 274 32.60 -12.68 -2.66
CA ALA A 274 32.83 -14.12 -2.73
C ALA A 274 31.46 -14.81 -2.92
N PRO A 275 31.35 -15.80 -3.83
CA PRO A 275 30.08 -16.45 -4.11
C PRO A 275 29.56 -17.14 -2.85
N SER A 276 28.25 -16.96 -2.58
CA SER A 276 27.52 -17.78 -1.62
C SER A 276 27.67 -19.27 -1.99
N PRO A 277 27.74 -20.19 -1.00
CA PRO A 277 27.88 -21.61 -1.27
C PRO A 277 26.69 -22.13 -2.10
N PRO A 278 26.92 -23.10 -3.01
CA PRO A 278 25.90 -23.55 -3.95
C PRO A 278 24.77 -24.29 -3.23
N GLN A 279 23.52 -23.88 -3.49
CA GLN A 279 22.34 -24.68 -3.20
C GLN A 279 22.22 -25.81 -4.25
N PRO A 280 21.82 -27.03 -3.86
CA PRO A 280 21.81 -28.17 -4.76
C PRO A 280 20.69 -28.08 -5.83
N ASN A 281 21.09 -28.39 -7.06
CA ASN A 281 20.27 -28.39 -8.28
C ASN A 281 19.16 -29.46 -8.28
N GLY A 282 18.00 -29.09 -8.83
CA GLY A 282 17.00 -29.99 -9.39
C GLY A 282 16.54 -29.46 -10.76
N ALA A 283 16.82 -30.24 -11.80
CA ALA A 283 16.49 -30.16 -13.24
C ALA A 283 15.05 -29.67 -13.59
N ALA A 284 14.66 -29.25 -14.81
CA ALA A 284 15.29 -29.00 -16.12
C ALA A 284 14.29 -28.22 -17.01
N ARG A 285 14.82 -27.68 -18.12
CA ARG A 285 14.21 -26.85 -19.19
C ARG A 285 13.04 -27.49 -19.96
N ALA A 286 12.21 -26.63 -20.57
CA ALA A 286 11.81 -26.75 -21.97
C ALA A 286 11.43 -25.38 -22.59
N SER A 287 11.70 -25.23 -23.88
CA SER A 287 11.70 -24.03 -24.72
C SER A 287 10.73 -24.14 -25.91
N ALA A 288 10.17 -23.04 -26.43
CA ALA A 288 9.80 -22.80 -27.85
C ALA A 288 9.18 -21.38 -27.99
N LEU A 289 9.71 -20.46 -28.83
CA LEU A 289 9.35 -20.14 -30.24
C LEU A 289 7.87 -19.73 -30.41
N GLY A 290 7.41 -18.65 -31.06
CA GLY A 290 7.96 -17.51 -31.81
C GLY A 290 6.83 -16.86 -32.66
N ALA A 291 6.62 -15.53 -32.55
CA ALA A 291 6.02 -14.51 -33.49
C ALA A 291 4.65 -14.79 -34.23
N PRO A 292 4.01 -13.79 -34.93
CA PRO A 292 4.15 -12.33 -34.99
C PRO A 292 2.81 -11.53 -34.80
N LYS A 293 2.94 -10.18 -34.81
CA LYS A 293 1.85 -9.17 -34.83
C LYS A 293 1.23 -8.98 -36.24
N PRO A 294 0.05 -8.34 -36.32
CA PRO A 294 -0.21 -7.37 -37.40
C PRO A 294 -0.50 -5.95 -36.88
N ASN A 295 -0.39 -5.02 -37.82
CA ASN A 295 -0.33 -3.56 -37.69
C ASN A 295 -1.51 -2.94 -38.47
N MET A 296 -1.70 -1.62 -38.32
CA MET A 296 -2.58 -0.70 -39.10
C MET A 296 -4.07 -0.65 -38.66
N ALA A 297 -4.81 0.47 -38.71
CA ALA A 297 -4.65 1.78 -39.36
C ALA A 297 -5.41 2.89 -38.59
N ALA A 298 -5.27 4.14 -39.03
CA ALA A 298 -5.72 5.37 -38.38
C ALA A 298 -6.95 6.05 -39.03
N ASN A 299 -7.64 6.87 -38.20
CA ASN A 299 -8.46 8.08 -38.48
C ASN A 299 -9.88 7.90 -39.10
N PRO A 300 -10.85 8.86 -38.97
CA PRO A 300 -10.70 10.30 -38.65
C PRO A 300 -11.85 10.84 -37.69
N PRO A 301 -12.32 12.12 -37.67
CA PRO A 301 -12.71 12.84 -36.43
C PRO A 301 -14.21 13.22 -36.36
N SER A 302 -14.55 14.12 -35.40
CA SER A 302 -15.83 14.84 -35.15
C SER A 302 -16.86 14.07 -34.30
N GLU A 303 -17.72 14.68 -33.47
CA GLU A 303 -18.15 16.06 -33.33
C GLU A 303 -18.75 16.30 -31.93
N LYS A 304 -18.76 17.56 -31.47
CA LYS A 304 -19.39 17.98 -30.21
C LYS A 304 -20.89 18.20 -30.43
N THR A 305 -21.71 17.77 -29.48
CA THR A 305 -23.01 18.40 -29.21
C THR A 305 -23.26 18.51 -27.71
N ALA A 306 -23.50 19.75 -27.28
CA ALA A 306 -24.20 20.14 -26.06
C ALA A 306 -25.63 19.58 -26.12
N GLY A 307 -26.36 19.26 -25.05
CA GLY A 307 -26.30 19.61 -23.64
C GLY A 307 -27.75 19.82 -23.21
N VAL A 308 -28.23 19.21 -22.13
CA VAL A 308 -29.47 19.63 -21.46
C VAL A 308 -29.32 19.45 -19.95
N HIS A 309 -29.39 20.58 -19.25
CA HIS A 309 -29.54 20.70 -17.82
C HIS A 309 -30.91 20.19 -17.38
N LEU A 310 -30.97 19.30 -16.40
CA LEU A 310 -32.15 19.13 -15.55
C LEU A 310 -31.74 19.18 -14.07
N SER A 311 -32.67 19.76 -13.32
CA SER A 311 -32.61 20.46 -12.04
C SER A 311 -32.03 19.67 -10.87
N LYS A 312 -31.38 20.40 -9.94
CA LYS A 312 -30.96 19.93 -8.63
C LYS A 312 -32.17 19.76 -7.70
N GLU A 313 -32.25 18.63 -7.03
CA GLU A 313 -33.02 18.43 -5.79
C GLU A 313 -32.09 18.07 -4.62
N PRO A 314 -32.51 18.31 -3.35
CA PRO A 314 -31.64 18.77 -2.29
C PRO A 314 -30.73 17.70 -1.70
N MET A 315 -29.58 18.15 -1.21
CA MET A 315 -28.56 17.35 -0.54
C MET A 315 -29.12 16.61 0.67
N SER A 316 -29.44 15.32 0.51
CA SER A 316 -29.66 14.41 1.63
C SER A 316 -28.33 13.79 2.08
N ASN A 317 -28.12 13.92 3.39
CA ASN A 317 -27.17 13.25 4.29
C ASN A 317 -26.14 12.28 3.63
N ARG A 318 -24.90 12.74 3.45
CA ARG A 318 -23.76 11.85 3.19
C ARG A 318 -23.32 11.29 4.54
N ASP A 319 -23.22 9.97 4.66
CA ASP A 319 -22.63 9.18 5.77
C ASP A 319 -23.57 8.37 6.68
N ALA A 320 -24.80 8.07 6.27
CA ALA A 320 -25.47 6.88 6.79
C ALA A 320 -24.97 5.63 6.03
N GLY A 321 -24.31 4.69 6.73
CA GLY A 321 -23.99 3.36 6.19
C GLY A 321 -25.25 2.67 5.65
N ASN A 322 -25.11 1.75 4.69
CA ASN A 322 -26.25 1.03 4.10
C ASN A 322 -26.16 -0.46 4.50
N PRO A 323 -27.02 -0.93 5.43
CA PRO A 323 -26.96 -2.29 5.94
C PRO A 323 -27.13 -3.37 4.86
N LEU A 324 -28.03 -3.16 3.90
CA LEU A 324 -28.27 -4.14 2.83
C LEU A 324 -27.03 -4.35 1.96
N ARG A 325 -26.31 -3.29 1.61
CA ARG A 325 -25.03 -3.39 0.89
C ARG A 325 -24.03 -4.23 1.65
N ASP A 326 -23.90 -3.97 2.94
CA ASP A 326 -22.90 -4.63 3.77
C ASP A 326 -23.24 -6.12 3.93
N LEU A 327 -24.54 -6.45 4.00
CA LEU A 327 -25.04 -7.82 3.94
C LEU A 327 -24.77 -8.50 2.59
N ILE A 328 -25.04 -7.83 1.46
CA ILE A 328 -24.76 -8.37 0.12
C ILE A 328 -23.26 -8.59 -0.07
N GLN A 329 -22.44 -7.63 0.34
CA GLN A 329 -20.99 -7.77 0.26
C GLN A 329 -20.49 -8.90 1.15
N ALA A 330 -20.98 -9.00 2.39
CA ALA A 330 -20.62 -10.11 3.27
C ALA A 330 -21.02 -11.45 2.65
N GLU A 331 -22.20 -11.57 2.04
CA GLU A 331 -22.60 -12.79 1.31
C GLU A 331 -21.61 -13.11 0.18
N MET A 332 -21.26 -12.13 -0.66
CA MET A 332 -20.32 -12.33 -1.77
C MET A 332 -18.90 -12.67 -1.31
N ASP A 333 -18.45 -12.11 -0.18
CA ASP A 333 -17.13 -12.39 0.40
C ASP A 333 -17.04 -13.81 1.02
N HIS A 334 -18.17 -14.41 1.41
CA HIS A 334 -18.22 -15.76 1.97
C HIS A 334 -18.67 -16.85 0.97
N ASP A 335 -19.17 -16.47 -0.20
CA ASP A 335 -19.57 -17.44 -1.25
C ASP A 335 -18.32 -18.07 -1.90
N PRO A 336 -18.10 -19.40 -1.75
CA PRO A 336 -16.90 -20.06 -2.27
C PRO A 336 -16.83 -20.08 -3.81
N ARG A 337 -17.93 -19.78 -4.50
CA ARG A 337 -17.96 -19.65 -5.97
C ARG A 337 -17.41 -18.31 -6.44
N LEU A 338 -17.19 -17.35 -5.54
CA LEU A 338 -16.70 -16.02 -5.82
C LEU A 338 -15.31 -15.81 -5.24
N LEU A 339 -14.38 -15.45 -6.12
CA LEU A 339 -13.04 -15.02 -5.75
C LEU A 339 -12.90 -13.54 -6.07
N GLN A 340 -12.46 -12.73 -5.11
CA GLN A 340 -12.16 -11.33 -5.40
C GLN A 340 -11.15 -11.24 -6.55
N HIS A 341 -11.45 -10.37 -7.53
CA HIS A 341 -10.66 -10.26 -8.74
C HIS A 341 -9.16 -10.01 -8.43
N PRO A 342 -8.22 -10.76 -9.02
CA PRO A 342 -6.79 -10.78 -8.61
C PRO A 342 -6.04 -9.48 -8.93
N ASP A 343 -6.49 -8.73 -9.93
CA ASP A 343 -5.93 -7.40 -10.23
C ASP A 343 -6.33 -6.39 -9.13
N ARG A 344 -5.45 -6.22 -8.14
CA ARG A 344 -5.68 -5.33 -6.99
C ARG A 344 -5.66 -3.84 -7.33
N ARG A 345 -5.44 -3.45 -8.60
CA ARG A 345 -6.01 -2.19 -9.09
C ARG A 345 -7.51 -2.41 -9.27
N ILE A 346 -8.23 -2.32 -8.15
CA ILE A 346 -9.69 -2.32 -8.07
C ILE A 346 -10.26 -3.75 -7.99
N GLY A 347 -10.00 -4.43 -6.86
CA GLY A 347 -10.98 -5.32 -6.22
C GLY A 347 -12.14 -4.51 -5.63
N GLY A 348 -12.56 -3.50 -6.39
CA GLY A 348 -13.23 -2.34 -5.85
C GLY A 348 -12.32 -1.18 -5.47
N THR A 349 -12.65 0.02 -5.93
CA THR A 349 -12.23 1.23 -5.23
C THR A 349 -13.05 1.31 -3.94
N LYS A 350 -12.98 2.41 -3.18
CA LYS A 350 -14.01 2.69 -2.16
C LYS A 350 -15.45 2.69 -2.73
N LYS A 351 -15.59 2.59 -4.06
CA LYS A 351 -16.81 2.77 -4.84
C LYS A 351 -17.38 1.50 -5.46
N VAL A 352 -16.62 0.43 -5.64
CA VAL A 352 -17.09 -0.85 -6.22
C VAL A 352 -16.43 -2.00 -5.45
N VAL A 353 -16.78 -3.26 -5.66
CA VAL A 353 -15.96 -4.47 -5.42
C VAL A 353 -16.22 -5.44 -6.55
N ILE A 354 -15.20 -6.18 -7.01
CA ILE A 354 -15.29 -7.03 -8.21
C ILE A 354 -14.88 -8.45 -7.84
N TYR A 355 -15.66 -9.43 -8.28
CA TYR A 355 -15.49 -10.85 -8.04
C TYR A 355 -15.47 -11.60 -9.37
N ASN A 356 -14.54 -12.53 -9.51
CA ASN A 356 -14.57 -13.56 -10.52
C ASN A 356 -15.29 -14.79 -9.97
N THR A 357 -16.19 -15.34 -10.75
CA THR A 357 -16.83 -16.61 -10.45
C THR A 357 -15.90 -17.77 -10.83
N THR A 358 -16.08 -18.93 -10.20
CA THR A 358 -15.35 -20.16 -10.57
C THR A 358 -15.63 -20.63 -12.00
N ASN A 359 -16.74 -20.19 -12.62
CA ASN A 359 -17.07 -20.47 -14.02
C ASN A 359 -16.52 -19.43 -15.02
N GLY A 360 -15.65 -18.51 -14.60
CA GLY A 360 -14.95 -17.57 -15.49
C GLY A 360 -15.74 -16.32 -15.89
N ARG A 361 -16.79 -15.97 -15.14
CA ARG A 361 -17.56 -14.72 -15.28
C ARG A 361 -17.15 -13.71 -14.22
N THR A 362 -17.68 -12.49 -14.32
CA THR A 362 -17.32 -11.40 -13.40
C THR A 362 -18.55 -10.63 -12.94
N LEU A 363 -18.62 -10.41 -11.62
CA LEU A 363 -19.61 -9.59 -10.95
C LEU A 363 -18.94 -8.37 -10.32
N ALA A 364 -19.65 -7.25 -10.28
CA ALA A 364 -19.22 -6.09 -9.50
C ALA A 364 -20.35 -5.48 -8.69
N LEU A 365 -20.11 -5.16 -7.42
CA LEU A 365 -21.07 -4.49 -6.53
C LEU A 365 -20.68 -3.03 -6.33
N ASP A 366 -21.59 -2.08 -6.64
CA ASP A 366 -21.37 -0.65 -6.42
C ASP A 366 -21.57 -0.26 -4.95
N LYS A 367 -20.55 0.35 -4.35
CA LYS A 367 -20.53 0.81 -2.95
C LYS A 367 -20.95 2.27 -2.78
N THR A 368 -20.95 3.08 -3.84
CA THR A 368 -21.09 4.55 -3.79
C THR A 368 -22.42 5.14 -4.24
N SER A 369 -23.21 4.45 -5.06
CA SER A 369 -24.44 5.08 -5.54
C SER A 369 -25.38 5.44 -4.38
N ASN A 370 -25.86 6.69 -4.36
CA ASN A 370 -26.90 7.14 -3.44
C ASN A 370 -28.17 6.32 -3.69
N GLY A 371 -28.48 5.41 -2.78
CA GLY A 371 -29.74 4.65 -2.75
C GLY A 371 -29.78 3.33 -3.52
N LYS A 372 -29.29 3.26 -4.77
CA LYS A 372 -29.68 2.13 -5.67
C LYS A 372 -28.70 0.95 -5.78
N LYS A 373 -27.43 1.10 -5.43
CA LYS A 373 -26.38 0.07 -5.23
C LYS A 373 -26.44 -1.15 -6.14
N PRO A 374 -26.17 -0.95 -7.44
CA PRO A 374 -26.32 -2.01 -8.41
C PRO A 374 -25.27 -3.12 -8.33
N ILE A 375 -25.70 -4.32 -8.73
CA ILE A 375 -24.82 -5.43 -9.13
C ILE A 375 -24.65 -5.36 -10.66
N TRP A 376 -23.41 -5.40 -11.12
CA TRP A 376 -23.02 -5.34 -12.51
C TRP A 376 -22.49 -6.69 -12.97
N THR A 377 -22.83 -7.07 -14.19
CA THR A 377 -22.25 -8.22 -14.92
C THR A 377 -22.27 -7.92 -16.42
N ARG A 378 -21.58 -8.71 -17.24
CA ARG A 378 -21.66 -8.53 -18.70
C ARG A 378 -23.06 -8.84 -19.20
N ALA A 379 -23.55 -8.03 -20.14
CA ALA A 379 -24.85 -8.26 -20.77
C ALA A 379 -24.91 -9.59 -21.52
N SER A 380 -23.78 -10.07 -22.03
CA SER A 380 -23.65 -11.39 -22.65
C SER A 380 -23.78 -12.56 -21.67
N ASP A 381 -23.50 -12.34 -20.39
CA ASP A 381 -23.63 -13.38 -19.36
C ASP A 381 -25.06 -13.43 -18.81
N VAL A 382 -25.66 -12.26 -18.58
CA VAL A 382 -27.04 -12.12 -18.09
C VAL A 382 -27.67 -10.87 -18.70
N GLY A 383 -28.75 -11.02 -19.47
CA GLY A 383 -29.53 -9.90 -19.98
C GLY A 383 -30.17 -9.08 -18.85
N HIS A 384 -30.24 -7.76 -19.00
CA HIS A 384 -30.80 -6.86 -17.98
C HIS A 384 -32.28 -7.13 -17.65
N ASP A 385 -33.00 -7.80 -18.53
CA ASP A 385 -34.40 -8.21 -18.46
C ASP A 385 -34.58 -9.65 -17.92
N CYS A 386 -33.50 -10.34 -17.57
CA CYS A 386 -33.50 -11.75 -17.15
C CYS A 386 -34.31 -12.03 -15.87
N PHE A 387 -34.54 -11.02 -15.03
CA PHE A 387 -35.24 -11.17 -13.75
C PHE A 387 -36.52 -10.33 -13.73
N PRO A 388 -37.71 -10.94 -13.89
CA PRO A 388 -38.97 -10.19 -13.99
C PRO A 388 -39.31 -9.31 -12.77
N ARG A 389 -38.74 -9.63 -11.60
CA ARG A 389 -39.00 -8.96 -10.31
C ARG A 389 -37.85 -8.10 -9.81
N ILE A 390 -36.73 -8.07 -10.52
CA ILE A 390 -35.55 -7.28 -10.12
C ILE A 390 -35.33 -6.23 -11.21
N ALA A 391 -35.37 -4.96 -10.83
CA ALA A 391 -35.13 -3.88 -11.77
C ALA A 391 -33.72 -4.02 -12.39
N GLY A 392 -33.66 -4.05 -13.72
CA GLY A 392 -32.42 -4.15 -14.48
C GLY A 392 -32.37 -3.15 -15.62
N GLU A 393 -31.19 -2.60 -15.87
CA GLU A 393 -30.94 -1.64 -16.94
C GLU A 393 -29.80 -2.10 -17.82
N ALA A 394 -29.98 -1.98 -19.14
CA ALA A 394 -28.91 -2.16 -20.11
C ALA A 394 -27.96 -0.97 -20.06
N TYR A 395 -26.66 -1.25 -20.03
CA TYR A 395 -25.63 -0.22 -20.07
C TYR A 395 -24.79 -0.39 -21.34
N GLN A 396 -25.06 0.49 -22.32
CA GLN A 396 -24.34 0.55 -23.59
C GLN A 396 -22.96 1.20 -23.41
N ALA A 397 -21.97 0.78 -24.21
CA ALA A 397 -20.58 1.09 -23.99
C ALA A 397 -20.13 2.47 -24.53
N GLU A 398 -20.76 3.59 -24.14
CA GLU A 398 -20.29 4.94 -24.51
C GLU A 398 -20.38 5.97 -23.36
N ARG A 399 -19.63 7.07 -23.48
CA ARG A 399 -19.13 7.96 -22.40
C ARG A 399 -20.12 8.27 -21.25
N GLY A 400 -19.59 8.21 -20.02
CA GLY A 400 -20.33 8.35 -18.75
C GLY A 400 -20.04 7.24 -17.72
N ARG A 401 -19.01 6.41 -18.00
CA ARG A 401 -18.67 5.19 -17.26
C ARG A 401 -18.47 5.43 -15.77
N ASN A 402 -18.95 4.50 -14.95
CA ASN A 402 -18.34 4.29 -13.64
C ASN A 402 -16.88 3.88 -13.86
N SER A 403 -15.95 4.83 -13.72
CA SER A 403 -14.51 4.64 -13.97
C SER A 403 -13.87 3.57 -13.08
N ASN A 404 -14.62 3.07 -12.09
CA ASN A 404 -14.23 1.99 -11.19
C ASN A 404 -14.59 0.59 -11.74
N LEU A 405 -15.21 0.47 -12.91
CA LEU A 405 -15.40 -0.80 -13.63
C LEU A 405 -14.32 -0.93 -14.71
N ASN A 406 -13.08 -1.15 -14.26
CA ASN A 406 -11.86 -1.00 -15.05
C ASN A 406 -11.06 -2.30 -15.25
N VAL A 407 -11.63 -3.46 -14.92
CA VAL A 407 -11.05 -4.79 -15.22
C VAL A 407 -11.40 -5.21 -16.66
N PRO A 408 -10.54 -5.95 -17.38
CA PRO A 408 -10.78 -6.34 -18.77
C PRO A 408 -12.15 -6.99 -19.04
N GLU A 409 -12.66 -7.75 -18.07
CA GLU A 409 -13.91 -8.50 -18.11
C GLU A 409 -15.15 -7.60 -18.06
N LEU A 410 -15.00 -6.32 -17.68
CA LEU A 410 -16.10 -5.36 -17.64
C LEU A 410 -15.79 -4.12 -18.49
N LYS A 411 -14.52 -3.71 -18.57
CA LYS A 411 -14.04 -2.47 -19.21
C LYS A 411 -14.29 -2.50 -20.72
N GLY A 412 -14.97 -1.47 -21.21
CA GLY A 412 -15.34 -1.33 -22.62
C GLY A 412 -16.46 -2.25 -23.12
N LEU A 413 -17.04 -3.10 -22.27
CA LEU A 413 -18.08 -4.05 -22.66
C LEU A 413 -19.50 -3.55 -22.30
N ALA A 414 -20.51 -4.13 -22.97
CA ALA A 414 -21.91 -3.95 -22.63
C ALA A 414 -22.23 -4.69 -21.31
N LEU A 415 -22.92 -4.01 -20.40
CA LEU A 415 -23.19 -4.53 -19.07
C LEU A 415 -24.69 -4.53 -18.77
N SER A 416 -25.09 -5.47 -17.92
CA SER A 416 -26.37 -5.45 -17.23
C SER A 416 -26.17 -4.91 -15.82
N ARG A 417 -27.09 -4.04 -15.41
CA ARG A 417 -27.08 -3.38 -14.11
C ARG A 417 -28.36 -3.71 -13.35
N PHE A 418 -28.25 -4.48 -12.28
CA PHE A 418 -29.40 -4.92 -11.47
C PHE A 418 -29.47 -4.19 -10.14
N TYR A 419 -30.69 -3.93 -9.65
CA TYR A 419 -30.95 -3.13 -8.46
C TYR A 419 -31.74 -3.92 -7.39
N PRO A 420 -31.10 -4.88 -6.69
CA PRO A 420 -31.78 -5.68 -5.68
C PRO A 420 -32.25 -4.81 -4.51
N GLN A 421 -33.49 -5.01 -4.07
CA GLN A 421 -34.09 -4.37 -2.90
C GLN A 421 -33.98 -5.23 -1.64
N THR A 422 -33.66 -6.52 -1.80
CA THR A 422 -33.48 -7.48 -0.70
C THR A 422 -32.22 -8.32 -0.87
N LEU A 423 -31.77 -8.97 0.21
CA LEU A 423 -30.63 -9.90 0.14
C LEU A 423 -30.97 -11.11 -0.74
N ASP A 424 -32.22 -11.58 -0.73
CA ASP A 424 -32.65 -12.73 -1.53
C ASP A 424 -32.65 -12.43 -3.04
N GLU A 425 -33.03 -11.21 -3.43
CA GLU A 425 -32.89 -10.75 -4.82
C GLU A 425 -31.42 -10.69 -5.24
N ALA A 426 -30.53 -10.22 -4.35
CA ALA A 426 -29.10 -10.21 -4.62
C ALA A 426 -28.54 -11.64 -4.77
N LYS A 427 -28.92 -12.55 -3.86
CA LYS A 427 -28.55 -13.98 -3.94
C LYS A 427 -29.05 -14.62 -5.23
N THR A 428 -30.24 -14.26 -5.70
CA THR A 428 -30.80 -14.73 -6.97
C THR A 428 -29.91 -14.33 -8.15
N ILE A 429 -29.47 -13.06 -8.21
CA ILE A 429 -28.55 -12.58 -9.26
C ILE A 429 -27.21 -13.32 -9.18
N ILE A 430 -26.62 -13.39 -7.97
CA ILE A 430 -25.32 -14.02 -7.72
C ILE A 430 -25.36 -15.50 -8.13
N GLY A 431 -26.34 -16.25 -7.64
CA GLY A 431 -26.53 -17.66 -7.95
C GLY A 431 -26.67 -17.88 -9.46
N PHE A 432 -27.52 -17.11 -10.13
CA PHE A 432 -27.71 -17.24 -11.57
C PHE A 432 -26.41 -17.08 -12.37
N VAL A 433 -25.56 -16.12 -12.00
CA VAL A 433 -24.28 -15.88 -12.68
C VAL A 433 -23.27 -16.99 -12.37
N CYS A 434 -23.28 -17.52 -11.15
CA CYS A 434 -22.39 -18.59 -10.70
C CYS A 434 -22.79 -19.99 -11.21
N ASP A 435 -24.08 -20.27 -11.39
CA ASP A 435 -24.59 -21.63 -11.58
C ASP A 435 -24.80 -22.02 -13.05
N ARG A 436 -24.80 -21.05 -13.98
CA ARG A 436 -24.82 -21.36 -15.41
C ARG A 436 -23.47 -21.93 -15.87
N ALA A 437 -23.47 -23.07 -16.56
CA ALA A 437 -22.27 -23.59 -17.23
C ALA A 437 -21.66 -22.54 -18.18
N ALA A 438 -20.32 -22.56 -18.31
CA ALA A 438 -19.62 -21.77 -19.34
C ALA A 438 -20.06 -22.27 -20.72
N ILE A 439 -20.40 -21.36 -21.63
CA ILE A 439 -20.72 -21.69 -23.04
C ILE A 439 -19.41 -21.88 -23.79
#